data_AF-A0A7S2HHJ6-F1
#
_entry.id   AF-A0A7S2HHJ6-F1
#
_cell.length_a   1.000
_cell.length_b   1.000
_cell.length_c   1.000
_cell.angle_alpha   90.00
_cell.angle_beta   90.00
_cell.angle_gamma   90.00
#
_symmetry.space_group_name_H-M   'P 1'
#
loop_
_entity.id
_entity.type
_entity.pdbx_description
1 polymer ?
#
loop_
_entity_poly.entity_id
_entity_poly.type
_entity_poly.pdbx_seq_one_letter_code
_entity_poly.pdbx_strand_id
1 'polypeptide(L)'
;MAAQFHEAFLEALESALSKFDDLNTYFSVGMKVPQVSLMFAAEIRQDKDFMLMLAAPEHEEQLLPLIKREVGIAYGVWRKDGRIEAGTQKTIRDNPLPWPSIDNYPEWVFGQINDYRQAALADQSEARARLEHTLLEVPLRAVTIKYDGTCFGKLDTGNLVGRRTLLGDQCAEYQQTSTAAAKNCDVAALRVELSTMLGVELLHGSVCVWGELMCNPGFYGYQERGLVAHWLCFGVIAELPLSSTEQLLEISQVLAQRGMAHNLSQNGRLRLLLCPSLRQLLQEVAGCNVVDDMIPCTTHLDVVAKAAAGLAKGSNEGLVLVFCRDGFGQSSLRKWKNSAEGGGISKKHARLLRSLDTRGLVIEGRLDTRIADMVETIIAVAEADTAPIKIGRRFALAR
;
A
#
# COMPACT_ATOMS: atom_id res chain seq x y z
N MET A 1 25.61 20.30 -6.15
CA MET A 1 25.56 18.86 -5.81
C MET A 1 25.16 18.63 -4.35
N ALA A 2 25.86 19.20 -3.35
CA ALA A 2 25.49 19.01 -1.94
C ALA A 2 24.03 19.36 -1.58
N ALA A 3 23.50 20.48 -2.11
CA ALA A 3 22.11 20.87 -1.88
C ALA A 3 21.10 19.86 -2.47
N GLN A 4 21.39 19.34 -3.66
CA GLN A 4 20.54 18.35 -4.34
C GLN A 4 20.54 17.00 -3.61
N PHE A 5 21.70 16.58 -3.08
CA PHE A 5 21.77 15.39 -2.23
C PHE A 5 20.96 15.55 -0.96
N HIS A 6 21.07 16.69 -0.29
CA HIS A 6 20.34 16.94 0.95
C HIS A 6 18.82 16.99 0.73
N GLU A 7 18.36 17.62 -0.35
CA GLU A 7 16.94 17.63 -0.73
C GLU A 7 16.41 16.22 -0.99
N ALA A 8 17.13 15.43 -1.82
CA ALA A 8 16.77 14.04 -2.08
C ALA A 8 16.81 13.17 -0.80
N PHE A 9 17.73 13.44 0.12
CA PHE A 9 17.81 12.78 1.42
C PHE A 9 16.57 13.07 2.27
N LEU A 10 16.11 14.33 2.33
CA LEU A 10 14.93 14.71 3.09
C LEU A 10 13.66 14.05 2.53
N GLU A 11 13.53 13.99 1.20
CA GLU A 11 12.42 13.28 0.54
C GLU A 11 12.45 11.77 0.85
N ALA A 12 13.62 11.14 0.77
CA ALA A 12 13.78 9.73 1.10
C ALA A 12 13.52 9.44 2.59
N LEU A 13 13.92 10.35 3.48
CA LEU A 13 13.66 10.24 4.92
C LEU A 13 12.17 10.39 5.23
N GLU A 14 11.46 11.33 4.60
CA GLU A 14 10.01 11.51 4.74
C GLU A 14 9.25 10.26 4.24
N SER A 15 9.67 9.73 3.08
CA SER A 15 9.19 8.47 2.54
C SER A 15 9.41 7.31 3.52
N ALA A 16 10.60 7.19 4.11
CA ALA A 16 10.89 6.18 5.12
C ALA A 16 10.03 6.36 6.38
N LEU A 17 9.89 7.58 6.90
CA LEU A 17 9.06 7.89 8.08
C LEU A 17 7.60 7.49 7.89
N SER A 18 7.08 7.58 6.66
CA SER A 18 5.72 7.11 6.34
C SER A 18 5.54 5.58 6.42
N LYS A 19 6.64 4.82 6.45
CA LYS A 19 6.65 3.34 6.47
C LYS A 19 6.96 2.75 7.85
N PHE A 20 7.49 3.57 8.75
CA PHE A 20 7.73 3.21 10.14
C PHE A 20 6.60 3.75 11.01
N ASP A 21 6.45 3.18 12.21
CA ASP A 21 5.60 3.76 13.23
C ASP A 21 6.17 5.11 13.72
N ASP A 22 5.42 5.82 14.56
CA ASP A 22 5.92 7.04 15.20
C ASP A 22 7.27 6.74 15.89
N LEU A 23 8.29 7.57 15.64
CA LEU A 23 9.62 7.47 16.26
C LEU A 23 9.53 7.32 17.78
N ASN A 24 8.54 7.97 18.40
CA ASN A 24 8.26 7.87 19.83
C ASN A 24 7.99 6.42 20.28
N THR A 25 7.37 5.60 19.42
CA THR A 25 7.12 4.18 19.68
C THR A 25 8.43 3.44 19.88
N TYR A 26 9.39 3.62 18.96
CA TYR A 26 10.69 2.97 19.06
C TYR A 26 11.50 3.45 20.28
N PHE A 27 11.41 4.73 20.63
CA PHE A 27 12.08 5.25 21.82
C PHE A 27 11.43 4.77 23.12
N SER A 28 10.10 4.66 23.16
CA SER A 28 9.35 4.18 24.34
C SER A 28 9.65 2.73 24.71
N VAL A 29 10.01 1.89 23.72
CA VAL A 29 10.44 0.51 23.96
C VAL A 29 11.93 0.40 24.30
N GLY A 30 12.64 1.54 24.39
CA GLY A 30 14.05 1.61 24.76
C GLY A 30 15.04 1.53 23.60
N MET A 31 14.61 1.63 22.34
CA MET A 31 15.57 1.71 21.23
C MET A 31 16.37 3.00 21.31
N LYS A 32 17.69 2.89 21.09
CA LYS A 32 18.59 4.04 21.07
C LYS A 32 18.67 4.62 19.66
N VAL A 33 19.01 5.92 19.57
CA VAL A 33 19.22 6.64 18.29
C VAL A 33 20.02 5.84 17.26
N PRO A 34 21.15 5.17 17.59
CA PRO A 34 21.89 4.38 16.61
C PRO A 34 21.10 3.22 16.01
N GLN A 35 20.26 2.52 16.79
CA GLN A 35 19.48 1.39 16.32
C GLN A 35 18.38 1.85 15.36
N VAL A 36 17.64 2.88 15.75
CA VAL A 36 16.61 3.50 14.91
C VAL A 36 17.25 4.03 13.62
N SER A 37 18.40 4.69 13.70
CA SER A 37 19.10 5.20 12.51
C SER A 37 19.50 4.11 11.52
N LEU A 38 19.91 2.93 12.00
CA LEU A 38 20.22 1.80 11.13
C LEU A 38 18.98 1.25 10.41
N MET A 39 17.83 1.22 11.09
CA MET A 39 16.56 0.83 10.46
C MET A 39 16.17 1.78 9.33
N PHE A 40 16.24 3.09 9.57
CA PHE A 40 15.97 4.11 8.55
C PHE A 40 16.97 4.02 7.40
N ALA A 41 18.25 3.80 7.69
CA ALA A 41 19.27 3.64 6.65
C ALA A 41 18.99 2.42 5.76
N ALA A 42 18.53 1.30 6.34
CA ALA A 42 18.16 0.11 5.57
C ALA A 42 16.94 0.40 4.66
N GLU A 43 15.94 1.14 5.14
CA GLU A 43 14.78 1.53 4.34
C GLU A 43 15.13 2.50 3.22
N ILE A 44 15.91 3.54 3.52
CA ILE A 44 16.31 4.56 2.55
C ILE A 44 17.16 3.96 1.44
N ARG A 45 18.03 2.98 1.76
CA ARG A 45 18.80 2.24 0.73
C ARG A 45 17.95 1.39 -0.21
N GLN A 46 16.72 1.04 0.19
CA GLN A 46 15.78 0.33 -0.68
C GLN A 46 14.96 1.27 -1.57
N ASP A 47 15.09 2.59 -1.36
CA ASP A 47 14.45 3.59 -2.20
C ASP A 47 15.19 3.69 -3.54
N LYS A 48 14.53 3.26 -4.62
CA LYS A 48 15.12 3.19 -5.96
C LYS A 48 15.55 4.55 -6.48
N ASP A 49 14.86 5.62 -6.11
CA ASP A 49 15.17 6.96 -6.58
C ASP A 49 16.40 7.50 -5.85
N PHE A 50 16.47 7.26 -4.54
CA PHE A 50 17.60 7.69 -3.72
C PHE A 50 18.86 6.84 -3.96
N MET A 51 18.73 5.57 -4.37
CA MET A 51 19.88 4.73 -4.71
C MET A 51 20.80 5.35 -5.78
N LEU A 52 20.23 6.11 -6.72
CA LEU A 52 21.03 6.82 -7.74
C LEU A 52 21.94 7.88 -7.11
N MET A 53 21.47 8.53 -6.04
CA MET A 53 22.25 9.52 -5.30
C MET A 53 23.37 8.84 -4.47
N LEU A 54 23.17 7.60 -4.04
CA LEU A 54 24.15 6.82 -3.28
C LEU A 54 25.26 6.19 -4.15
N ALA A 55 25.19 6.34 -5.48
CA ALA A 55 26.26 5.86 -6.38
C ALA A 55 27.61 6.55 -6.13
N ALA A 56 27.59 7.77 -5.59
CA ALA A 56 28.79 8.49 -5.18
C ALA A 56 29.21 8.05 -3.76
N PRO A 57 30.44 7.53 -3.56
CA PRO A 57 30.90 7.03 -2.25
C PRO A 57 30.75 8.05 -1.12
N GLU A 58 31.00 9.33 -1.40
CA GLU A 58 30.87 10.42 -0.42
C GLU A 58 29.43 10.61 0.10
N HIS A 59 28.42 10.24 -0.69
CA HIS A 59 27.01 10.31 -0.29
C HIS A 59 26.62 9.14 0.61
N GLU A 60 27.13 7.95 0.33
CA GLU A 60 26.95 6.76 1.18
C GLU A 60 27.59 6.98 2.57
N GLU A 61 28.77 7.59 2.62
CA GLU A 61 29.43 7.96 3.88
C GLU A 61 28.64 9.01 4.68
N GLN A 62 27.93 9.92 4.01
CA GLN A 62 27.12 10.98 4.63
C GLN A 62 25.74 10.51 5.12
N LEU A 63 25.20 9.41 4.57
CA LEU A 63 23.84 8.97 4.84
C LEU A 63 23.59 8.70 6.33
N LEU A 64 24.40 7.85 6.96
CA LEU A 64 24.18 7.45 8.35
C LEU A 64 24.36 8.63 9.34
N PRO A 65 25.36 9.52 9.20
CA PRO A 65 25.45 10.75 9.99
C PRO A 65 24.22 11.64 9.89
N LEU A 66 23.66 11.86 8.69
CA LEU A 66 22.46 12.67 8.50
C LEU A 66 21.23 12.04 9.18
N ILE A 67 21.02 10.73 9.01
CA ILE A 67 19.92 10.02 9.69
C ILE A 67 20.08 10.11 11.20
N LYS A 68 21.29 9.87 11.73
CA LYS A 68 21.56 9.98 13.17
C LYS A 68 21.25 11.37 13.72
N ARG A 69 21.54 12.42 12.95
CA ARG A 69 21.20 13.80 13.32
C ARG A 69 19.68 13.98 13.42
N GLU A 70 18.93 13.61 12.39
CA GLU A 70 17.47 13.78 12.37
C GLU A 70 16.77 12.94 13.45
N VAL A 71 17.15 11.66 13.57
CA VAL A 71 16.64 10.76 14.63
C VAL A 71 17.04 11.28 16.02
N GLY A 72 18.24 11.85 16.16
CA GLY A 72 18.72 12.46 17.40
C GLY A 72 17.93 13.70 17.81
N ILE A 73 17.55 14.55 16.85
CA ILE A 73 16.66 15.69 17.08
C ILE A 73 15.30 15.20 17.58
N ALA A 74 14.69 14.23 16.88
CA ALA A 74 13.41 13.64 17.27
C ALA A 74 13.48 13.01 18.67
N TYR A 75 14.55 12.29 18.99
CA TYR A 75 14.78 11.72 20.33
C TYR A 75 14.89 12.81 21.41
N GLY A 76 15.56 13.92 21.10
CA GLY A 76 15.69 15.06 22.00
C GLY A 76 14.34 15.72 22.32
N VAL A 77 13.47 15.85 21.31
CA VAL A 77 12.08 16.33 21.49
C VAL A 77 11.29 15.34 22.34
N TRP A 78 11.32 14.06 21.98
CA TRP A 78 10.65 12.98 22.73
C TRP A 78 11.05 12.97 24.22
N ARG A 79 12.34 13.11 24.53
CA ARG A 79 12.84 13.17 25.91
C ARG A 79 12.37 14.40 26.69
N LYS A 80 12.09 15.51 26.03
CA LYS A 80 11.60 16.75 26.65
C LYS A 80 10.09 16.69 26.90
N ASP A 81 9.36 16.07 25.99
CA ASP A 81 7.90 16.00 26.03
C ASP A 81 7.39 14.82 26.89
N GLY A 82 8.18 13.76 27.07
CA GLY A 82 7.80 12.56 27.80
C GLY A 82 8.36 12.47 29.23
N ARG A 83 7.47 12.47 30.24
CA ARG A 83 7.72 11.82 31.53
C ARG A 83 8.03 10.35 31.25
N ILE A 84 9.29 9.94 31.36
CA ILE A 84 9.68 8.54 31.28
C ILE A 84 9.19 7.88 32.57
N GLU A 85 7.91 7.48 32.61
CA GLU A 85 7.51 6.43 33.54
C GLU A 85 8.33 5.21 33.15
N ALA A 86 9.04 4.63 34.12
CA ALA A 86 9.87 3.45 33.95
C ALA A 86 8.97 2.22 33.68
N GLY A 87 8.29 2.23 32.53
CA GLY A 87 7.55 1.10 32.01
C GLY A 87 8.55 0.04 31.56
N THR A 88 8.29 -1.19 31.97
CA THR A 88 8.99 -2.40 31.56
C THR A 88 9.26 -2.37 30.05
N GLN A 89 10.53 -2.43 29.65
CA GLN A 89 10.94 -2.50 28.25
C GLN A 89 10.21 -3.66 27.55
N LYS A 90 9.14 -3.37 26.80
CA LYS A 90 8.54 -4.35 25.90
C LYS A 90 9.49 -4.51 24.71
N THR A 91 10.04 -5.69 24.52
CA THR A 91 10.79 -5.99 23.30
C THR A 91 9.84 -5.88 22.11
N ILE A 92 10.17 -5.00 21.15
CA ILE A 92 9.50 -4.98 19.85
C ILE A 92 9.76 -6.34 19.21
N ARG A 93 8.70 -7.10 19.01
CA ARG A 93 8.74 -8.33 18.23
C ARG A 93 8.30 -7.98 16.81
N ASP A 94 8.97 -8.56 15.82
CA ASP A 94 8.61 -8.37 14.43
C ASP A 94 7.24 -8.97 14.12
N ASN A 95 6.52 -8.35 13.21
CA ASN A 95 5.30 -8.93 12.66
C ASN A 95 5.65 -10.13 11.75
N PRO A 96 5.13 -11.34 12.03
CA PRO A 96 5.43 -12.53 11.22
C PRO A 96 4.84 -12.48 9.81
N LEU A 97 3.72 -11.77 9.61
CA LEU A 97 2.95 -11.77 8.36
C LEU A 97 2.70 -10.34 7.83
N PRO A 98 3.76 -9.54 7.57
CA PRO A 98 3.64 -8.13 7.24
C PRO A 98 2.92 -7.92 5.91
N TRP A 99 2.05 -6.91 5.84
CA TRP A 99 1.47 -6.49 4.56
C TRP A 99 2.52 -5.77 3.69
N PRO A 100 2.84 -6.31 2.49
CA PRO A 100 3.88 -5.74 1.65
C PRO A 100 3.44 -4.39 1.05
N SER A 101 4.43 -3.58 0.67
CA SER A 101 4.17 -2.33 -0.04
C SER A 101 3.49 -2.62 -1.36
N ILE A 102 2.71 -1.67 -1.86
CA ILE A 102 2.02 -1.79 -3.15
C ILE A 102 2.52 -0.70 -4.08
N ASP A 103 2.68 -1.08 -5.34
CA ASP A 103 3.26 -0.21 -6.37
C ASP A 103 2.27 0.86 -6.83
N ASN A 104 2.80 1.90 -7.46
CA ASN A 104 2.03 3.01 -7.99
C ASN A 104 1.38 2.62 -9.32
N TYR A 105 0.09 2.91 -9.46
CA TYR A 105 -0.67 2.66 -10.69
C TYR A 105 -0.14 3.48 -11.89
N PRO A 106 0.19 4.79 -11.76
CA PRO A 106 0.78 5.55 -12.86
C PRO A 106 2.08 4.95 -13.43
N GLU A 107 2.96 4.41 -12.56
CA GLU A 107 4.19 3.75 -12.98
C GLU A 107 3.91 2.45 -13.75
N TRP A 108 2.89 1.70 -13.33
CA TRP A 108 2.46 0.51 -14.05
C TRP A 108 1.90 0.84 -15.44
N VAL A 109 1.04 1.87 -15.56
CA VAL A 109 0.52 2.35 -16.86
C VAL A 109 1.67 2.78 -17.77
N PHE A 110 2.66 3.51 -17.21
CA PHE A 110 3.88 3.85 -17.93
C PHE A 110 4.60 2.61 -18.47
N GLY A 111 4.79 1.60 -17.61
CA GLY A 111 5.42 0.33 -17.99
C GLY A 111 4.71 -0.34 -19.17
N GLN A 112 3.38 -0.48 -19.11
CA GLN A 112 2.61 -1.11 -20.19
C GLN A 112 2.80 -0.40 -21.54
N ILE A 113 2.73 0.92 -21.56
CA ILE A 113 2.90 1.70 -22.80
C ILE A 113 4.35 1.67 -23.26
N ASN A 114 5.31 1.75 -22.34
CA ASN A 114 6.73 1.69 -22.67
C ASN A 114 7.13 0.32 -23.23
N ASP A 115 6.62 -0.78 -22.68
CA ASP A 115 6.83 -2.14 -23.19
C ASP A 115 6.32 -2.26 -24.63
N TYR A 116 5.15 -1.70 -24.92
CA TYR A 116 4.65 -1.58 -26.29
C TYR A 116 5.58 -0.76 -27.20
N ARG A 117 6.05 0.42 -26.74
CA ARG A 117 6.94 1.29 -27.53
C ARG A 117 8.27 0.63 -27.87
N GLN A 118 8.77 -0.22 -26.97
CA GLN A 118 10.05 -0.92 -27.10
C GLN A 118 9.94 -2.28 -27.80
N ALA A 119 8.72 -2.75 -28.10
CA ALA A 119 8.51 -3.99 -28.83
C ALA A 119 9.21 -3.93 -30.21
N ALA A 120 9.80 -5.05 -30.62
CA ALA A 120 10.40 -5.17 -31.94
C ALA A 120 9.33 -4.93 -33.03
N LEU A 121 9.75 -4.42 -34.20
CA LEU A 121 8.83 -4.12 -35.30
C LEU A 121 7.95 -5.32 -35.69
N ALA A 122 8.50 -6.54 -35.63
CA ALA A 122 7.77 -7.77 -35.93
C ALA A 122 6.66 -8.08 -34.91
N ASP A 123 6.83 -7.66 -33.65
CA ASP A 123 5.92 -7.96 -32.53
C ASP A 123 5.00 -6.79 -32.20
N GLN A 124 5.14 -5.66 -32.88
CA GLN A 124 4.48 -4.41 -32.53
C GLN A 124 2.95 -4.50 -32.60
N SER A 125 2.42 -5.26 -33.56
CA SER A 125 0.96 -5.49 -33.69
C SER A 125 0.41 -6.27 -32.50
N GLU A 126 1.09 -7.35 -32.10
CA GLU A 126 0.70 -8.16 -30.94
C GLU A 126 0.84 -7.38 -29.64
N ALA A 127 1.94 -6.63 -29.48
CA ALA A 127 2.17 -5.78 -28.31
C ALA A 127 1.09 -4.69 -28.18
N ARG A 128 0.65 -4.10 -29.30
CA ARG A 128 -0.47 -3.15 -29.32
C ARG A 128 -1.77 -3.82 -28.89
N ALA A 129 -2.10 -4.97 -29.48
CA ALA A 129 -3.33 -5.69 -29.16
C ALA A 129 -3.38 -6.08 -27.67
N ARG A 130 -2.25 -6.54 -27.11
CA ARG A 130 -2.13 -6.83 -25.68
C ARG A 130 -2.33 -5.58 -24.82
N LEU A 131 -1.71 -4.45 -25.17
CA LEU A 131 -1.89 -3.18 -24.44
C LEU A 131 -3.35 -2.72 -24.45
N GLU A 132 -4.00 -2.73 -25.61
CA GLU A 132 -5.41 -2.35 -25.78
C GLU A 132 -6.31 -3.31 -25.00
N HIS A 133 -6.10 -4.62 -25.12
CA HIS A 133 -6.84 -5.62 -24.35
C HIS A 133 -6.73 -5.35 -22.85
N THR A 134 -5.51 -5.19 -22.33
CA THR A 134 -5.26 -4.96 -20.91
C THR A 134 -5.93 -3.67 -20.40
N LEU A 135 -5.78 -2.54 -21.09
CA LEU A 135 -6.25 -1.24 -20.59
C LEU A 135 -7.73 -0.95 -20.89
N LEU A 136 -8.25 -1.47 -22.01
CA LEU A 136 -9.54 -1.07 -22.56
C LEU A 136 -10.61 -2.16 -22.44
N GLU A 137 -10.22 -3.43 -22.26
CA GLU A 137 -11.16 -4.56 -22.35
C GLU A 137 -11.20 -5.40 -21.08
N VAL A 138 -10.04 -5.67 -20.46
CA VAL A 138 -9.98 -6.53 -19.27
C VAL A 138 -10.54 -5.79 -18.05
N PRO A 139 -11.59 -6.33 -17.40
CA PRO A 139 -12.14 -5.73 -16.19
C PRO A 139 -11.20 -5.96 -15.00
N LEU A 140 -11.14 -4.96 -14.14
CA LEU A 140 -10.51 -5.07 -12.83
C LEU A 140 -11.31 -6.04 -11.95
N ARG A 141 -10.60 -6.76 -11.07
CA ARG A 141 -11.22 -7.64 -10.07
C ARG A 141 -11.90 -6.85 -8.95
N ALA A 142 -11.32 -5.70 -8.59
CA ALA A 142 -11.90 -4.79 -7.60
C ALA A 142 -11.25 -3.40 -7.70
N VAL A 143 -12.01 -2.40 -7.24
CA VAL A 143 -11.56 -1.01 -7.09
C VAL A 143 -12.12 -0.49 -5.78
N THR A 144 -11.24 -0.24 -4.81
CA THR A 144 -11.64 0.21 -3.48
C THR A 144 -11.04 1.56 -3.14
N ILE A 145 -11.66 2.26 -2.19
CA ILE A 145 -11.11 3.52 -1.68
C ILE A 145 -9.78 3.24 -0.99
N LYS A 146 -8.75 4.02 -1.35
CA LYS A 146 -7.55 4.11 -0.51
C LYS A 146 -7.83 5.14 0.58
N TYR A 147 -7.91 4.65 1.81
CA TYR A 147 -8.02 5.47 3.00
C TYR A 147 -6.63 5.87 3.53
N ASP A 148 -6.56 7.06 4.14
CA ASP A 148 -5.36 7.61 4.75
C ASP A 148 -5.39 7.37 6.26
N GLY A 149 -5.10 6.15 6.67
CA GLY A 149 -4.98 5.73 8.06
C GLY A 149 -3.63 5.08 8.32
N THR A 150 -3.64 3.99 9.09
CA THR A 150 -2.46 3.14 9.26
C THR A 150 -2.79 1.68 8.99
N CYS A 151 -1.81 0.96 8.42
CA CYS A 151 -1.94 -0.46 8.13
C CYS A 151 -1.92 -1.27 9.43
N PHE A 152 -3.03 -1.92 9.72
CA PHE A 152 -3.29 -2.60 10.99
C PHE A 152 -3.90 -3.98 10.75
N GLY A 153 -3.44 -4.98 11.49
CA GLY A 153 -3.84 -6.36 11.29
C GLY A 153 -4.16 -7.10 12.59
N LYS A 154 -4.85 -8.24 12.44
CA LYS A 154 -5.14 -9.19 13.51
C LYS A 154 -4.77 -10.60 13.04
N LEU A 155 -3.99 -11.29 13.86
CA LEU A 155 -3.61 -12.69 13.65
C LEU A 155 -4.72 -13.64 14.14
N ASP A 156 -4.74 -14.87 13.64
CA ASP A 156 -5.60 -15.96 14.16
C ASP A 156 -5.27 -16.37 15.61
N THR A 157 -4.13 -15.91 16.14
CA THR A 157 -3.79 -15.98 17.58
C THR A 157 -4.54 -14.96 18.43
N GLY A 158 -5.25 -14.00 17.81
CA GLY A 158 -5.86 -12.85 18.48
C GLY A 158 -4.92 -11.66 18.66
N ASN A 159 -3.62 -11.83 18.44
CA ASN A 159 -2.66 -10.74 18.54
C ASN A 159 -2.91 -9.67 17.47
N LEU A 160 -2.80 -8.40 17.88
CA LEU A 160 -2.83 -7.26 16.97
C LEU A 160 -1.42 -6.96 16.46
N VAL A 161 -1.34 -6.50 15.21
CA VAL A 161 -0.09 -6.17 14.55
C VAL A 161 -0.19 -4.84 13.83
N GLY A 162 0.86 -4.03 13.96
CA GLY A 162 1.16 -2.99 12.99
C GLY A 162 1.89 -3.60 11.79
N ARG A 163 2.18 -2.79 10.79
CA ARG A 163 2.80 -3.27 9.55
C ARG A 163 4.08 -4.09 9.74
N ARG A 164 4.92 -3.69 10.71
CA ARG A 164 6.22 -4.32 10.99
C ARG A 164 6.34 -4.82 12.43
N THR A 165 5.37 -4.53 13.28
CA THR A 165 5.50 -4.71 14.72
C THR A 165 4.33 -5.51 15.27
N LEU A 166 4.63 -6.48 16.13
CA LEU A 166 3.64 -7.18 16.94
C LEU A 166 3.24 -6.30 18.13
N LEU A 167 1.95 -5.97 18.23
CA LEU A 167 1.41 -5.09 19.27
C LEU A 167 0.88 -5.88 20.46
N GLY A 168 0.45 -7.13 20.23
CA GLY A 168 -0.15 -8.02 21.22
C GLY A 168 -1.68 -7.97 21.21
N ASP A 169 -2.31 -8.96 21.82
CA ASP A 169 -3.77 -9.13 21.92
C ASP A 169 -4.45 -8.10 22.84
N GLN A 170 -3.74 -7.60 23.85
CA GLN A 170 -4.23 -6.59 24.79
C GLN A 170 -3.89 -5.13 24.39
N CYS A 171 -3.49 -4.90 23.14
CA CYS A 171 -3.20 -3.54 22.65
C CYS A 171 -4.51 -2.76 22.51
N ALA A 172 -4.81 -1.84 23.44
CA ALA A 172 -6.04 -1.04 23.44
C ALA A 172 -6.01 0.12 22.43
N GLU A 173 -4.82 0.64 22.12
CA GLU A 173 -4.63 1.76 21.20
C GLU A 173 -3.40 1.57 20.32
N TYR A 174 -3.49 2.04 19.08
CA TYR A 174 -2.38 2.12 18.13
C TYR A 174 -2.47 3.46 17.39
N GLN A 175 -1.34 4.18 17.28
CA GLN A 175 -1.29 5.52 16.67
C GLN A 175 -2.31 6.51 17.31
N GLN A 176 -2.50 6.44 18.64
CA GLN A 176 -3.47 7.24 19.40
C GLN A 176 -4.92 7.00 18.95
N THR A 177 -5.24 5.79 18.51
CA THR A 177 -6.56 5.40 18.04
C THR A 177 -6.93 4.05 18.62
N SER A 178 -8.16 3.94 19.12
CA SER A 178 -8.66 2.69 19.71
C SER A 178 -8.61 1.54 18.71
N THR A 179 -8.19 0.36 19.17
CA THR A 179 -8.16 -0.87 18.38
C THR A 179 -9.43 -1.71 18.56
N ALA A 180 -10.41 -1.23 19.33
CA ALA A 180 -11.61 -1.99 19.70
C ALA A 180 -12.41 -2.49 18.49
N ALA A 181 -12.37 -1.78 17.37
CA ALA A 181 -13.02 -2.19 16.12
C ALA A 181 -12.56 -3.57 15.61
N ALA A 182 -11.35 -4.01 15.96
CA ALA A 182 -10.83 -5.33 15.57
C ALA A 182 -11.27 -6.49 16.46
N LYS A 183 -11.91 -6.20 17.60
CA LYS A 183 -12.30 -7.24 18.57
C LYS A 183 -13.24 -8.28 17.94
N ASN A 184 -14.19 -7.83 17.13
CA ASN A 184 -15.24 -8.69 16.54
C ASN A 184 -14.76 -9.56 15.38
N CYS A 185 -13.56 -9.29 14.82
CA CYS A 185 -13.06 -10.02 13.66
C CYS A 185 -12.52 -11.39 14.10
N ASP A 186 -13.17 -12.48 13.71
CA ASP A 186 -12.80 -13.86 14.04
C ASP A 186 -11.85 -14.45 12.97
N VAL A 187 -10.57 -14.16 13.13
CA VAL A 187 -9.52 -14.63 12.22
C VAL A 187 -9.28 -16.14 12.38
N ALA A 188 -9.63 -16.73 13.53
CA ALA A 188 -9.52 -18.17 13.74
C ALA A 188 -10.58 -18.94 12.94
N ALA A 189 -11.84 -18.46 12.92
CA ALA A 189 -12.89 -18.99 12.06
C ALA A 189 -12.50 -18.86 10.58
N LEU A 190 -11.96 -17.70 10.17
CA LEU A 190 -11.47 -17.49 8.82
C LEU A 190 -10.37 -18.49 8.43
N ARG A 191 -9.41 -18.77 9.33
CA ARG A 191 -8.36 -19.75 9.08
C ARG A 191 -8.93 -21.15 8.83
N VAL A 192 -9.94 -21.56 9.59
CA VAL A 192 -10.60 -22.86 9.39
C VAL A 192 -11.26 -22.91 8.02
N GLU A 193 -12.04 -21.89 7.66
CA GLU A 193 -12.71 -21.84 6.35
C GLU A 193 -11.71 -21.81 5.19
N LEU A 194 -10.63 -21.04 5.30
CA LEU A 194 -9.54 -21.05 4.32
C LEU A 194 -8.88 -22.43 4.22
N SER A 195 -8.67 -23.11 5.34
CA SER A 195 -8.08 -24.46 5.33
C SER A 195 -8.97 -25.44 4.56
N THR A 196 -10.28 -25.40 4.82
CA THR A 196 -11.27 -26.21 4.11
C THR A 196 -11.33 -25.86 2.62
N MET A 197 -11.35 -24.58 2.28
CA MET A 197 -11.38 -24.11 0.89
C MET A 197 -10.15 -24.56 0.09
N LEU A 198 -8.97 -24.50 0.71
CA LEU A 198 -7.70 -24.82 0.07
C LEU A 198 -7.37 -26.32 0.09
N GLY A 199 -8.07 -27.11 0.91
CA GLY A 199 -7.75 -28.53 1.11
C GLY A 199 -6.44 -28.75 1.87
N VAL A 200 -5.98 -27.76 2.65
CA VAL A 200 -4.71 -27.78 3.39
C VAL A 200 -4.93 -27.20 4.78
N GLU A 201 -4.44 -27.87 5.83
CA GLU A 201 -4.55 -27.38 7.20
C GLU A 201 -3.59 -26.20 7.45
N LEU A 202 -4.13 -24.99 7.62
CA LEU A 202 -3.33 -23.82 7.99
C LEU A 202 -2.99 -23.84 9.48
N LEU A 203 -1.70 -23.68 9.80
CA LEU A 203 -1.18 -23.72 11.17
C LEU A 203 -1.68 -22.54 12.01
N HIS A 204 -1.72 -22.69 13.34
CA HIS A 204 -2.02 -21.57 14.22
C HIS A 204 -0.94 -20.47 14.13
N GLY A 205 -1.35 -19.21 14.05
CA GLY A 205 -0.46 -18.07 13.83
C GLY A 205 -0.09 -17.81 12.38
N SER A 206 -0.65 -18.58 11.43
CA SER A 206 -0.33 -18.48 10.00
C SER A 206 -1.27 -17.59 9.21
N VAL A 207 -2.32 -17.01 9.81
CA VAL A 207 -3.29 -16.17 9.10
C VAL A 207 -3.40 -14.79 9.75
N CYS A 208 -3.34 -13.75 8.94
CA CYS A 208 -3.52 -12.35 9.34
C CYS A 208 -4.56 -11.66 8.46
N VAL A 209 -5.61 -11.10 9.07
CA VAL A 209 -6.51 -10.16 8.39
C VAL A 209 -5.92 -8.76 8.50
N TRP A 210 -5.88 -8.05 7.37
CA TRP A 210 -5.34 -6.71 7.25
C TRP A 210 -6.41 -5.70 6.87
N GLY A 211 -6.33 -4.51 7.47
CA GLY A 211 -7.20 -3.40 7.20
C GLY A 211 -6.55 -2.05 7.51
N GLU A 212 -7.27 -0.99 7.16
CA GLU A 212 -6.88 0.37 7.47
C GLU A 212 -7.52 0.80 8.79
N LEU A 213 -6.70 1.15 9.79
CA LEU A 213 -7.17 1.78 11.01
C LEU A 213 -7.25 3.29 10.79
N MET A 214 -8.45 3.84 10.89
CA MET A 214 -8.75 5.24 10.57
C MET A 214 -8.30 6.19 11.69
N CYS A 215 -6.99 6.43 11.76
CA CYS A 215 -6.35 7.23 12.82
C CYS A 215 -6.26 8.74 12.52
N ASN A 216 -6.62 9.19 11.31
CA ASN A 216 -6.48 10.58 10.88
C ASN A 216 -7.85 11.27 10.74
N PRO A 217 -8.56 11.60 11.83
CA PRO A 217 -9.96 12.04 11.77
C PRO A 217 -10.20 13.29 10.92
N GLY A 218 -9.25 14.22 10.91
CA GLY A 218 -9.37 15.50 10.19
C GLY A 218 -9.04 15.42 8.70
N PHE A 219 -8.88 14.22 8.14
CA PHE A 219 -8.49 14.01 6.75
C PHE A 219 -9.72 13.62 5.91
N TYR A 220 -9.86 14.17 4.70
CA TYR A 220 -10.88 13.76 3.71
C TYR A 220 -12.33 13.67 4.25
N GLY A 221 -12.64 14.47 5.27
CA GLY A 221 -13.95 14.46 5.95
C GLY A 221 -14.25 13.18 6.75
N TYR A 222 -13.24 12.44 7.22
CA TYR A 222 -13.44 11.16 7.92
C TYR A 222 -14.26 11.31 9.21
N GLN A 223 -14.13 12.43 9.93
CA GLN A 223 -14.95 12.72 11.10
C GLN A 223 -16.43 12.86 10.74
N GLU A 224 -16.75 13.67 9.73
CA GLU A 224 -18.12 13.89 9.26
C GLU A 224 -18.74 12.63 8.67
N ARG A 225 -17.91 11.75 8.10
CA ARG A 225 -18.31 10.43 7.58
C ARG A 225 -18.44 9.35 8.65
N GLY A 226 -18.11 9.66 9.92
CA GLY A 226 -18.16 8.69 11.01
C GLY A 226 -17.14 7.56 10.88
N LEU A 227 -16.00 7.79 10.22
CA LEU A 227 -14.97 6.77 9.99
C LEU A 227 -13.91 6.73 11.08
N VAL A 228 -13.91 7.67 12.03
CA VAL A 228 -12.86 7.76 13.07
C VAL A 228 -12.79 6.47 13.89
N ALA A 229 -11.58 5.93 14.04
CA ALA A 229 -11.32 4.68 14.76
C ALA A 229 -12.01 3.43 14.18
N HIS A 230 -12.57 3.50 12.97
CA HIS A 230 -12.97 2.31 12.25
C HIS A 230 -11.73 1.52 11.80
N TRP A 231 -11.87 0.20 11.73
CA TRP A 231 -10.92 -0.68 11.07
C TRP A 231 -11.60 -1.31 9.85
N LEU A 232 -11.12 -0.96 8.66
CA LEU A 232 -11.71 -1.35 7.39
C LEU A 232 -10.80 -2.35 6.69
N CYS A 233 -11.18 -3.63 6.70
CA CYS A 233 -10.38 -4.72 6.15
C CYS A 233 -10.27 -4.64 4.63
N PHE A 234 -9.08 -4.94 4.10
CA PHE A 234 -8.78 -4.92 2.66
C PHE A 234 -8.02 -6.15 2.15
N GLY A 235 -7.65 -7.11 3.02
CA GLY A 235 -6.92 -8.27 2.56
C GLY A 235 -6.52 -9.25 3.65
N VAL A 236 -5.92 -10.37 3.23
CA VAL A 236 -5.46 -11.44 4.11
C VAL A 236 -4.07 -11.88 3.68
N ILE A 237 -3.20 -12.16 4.65
CA ILE A 237 -1.94 -12.89 4.43
C ILE A 237 -2.05 -14.24 5.13
N ALA A 238 -1.70 -15.30 4.43
CA ALA A 238 -1.58 -16.64 4.99
C ALA A 238 -0.22 -17.25 4.65
N GLU A 239 0.35 -18.03 5.57
CA GLU A 239 1.55 -18.84 5.34
C GLU A 239 1.10 -20.30 5.14
N LEU A 240 1.34 -20.85 3.95
CA LEU A 240 0.94 -22.21 3.60
C LEU A 240 2.02 -23.21 4.03
N PRO A 241 1.66 -24.36 4.65
CA PRO A 241 2.63 -25.37 5.08
C PRO A 241 3.05 -26.30 3.94
N LEU A 242 3.51 -25.73 2.82
CA LEU A 242 3.73 -26.48 1.57
C LEU A 242 5.21 -26.61 1.24
N SER A 243 5.54 -27.72 0.59
CA SER A 243 6.91 -28.08 0.25
C SER A 243 7.18 -28.18 -1.25
N SER A 244 6.16 -28.09 -2.11
CA SER A 244 6.32 -28.25 -3.57
C SER A 244 5.60 -27.17 -4.40
N THR A 245 6.15 -26.93 -5.60
CA THR A 245 5.60 -25.98 -6.58
C THR A 245 4.26 -26.44 -7.15
N GLU A 246 4.07 -27.77 -7.30
CA GLU A 246 2.82 -28.35 -7.80
C GLU A 246 1.65 -28.04 -6.86
N GLN A 247 1.84 -28.17 -5.54
CA GLN A 247 0.80 -27.85 -4.56
C GLN A 247 0.42 -26.36 -4.60
N LEU A 248 1.40 -25.47 -4.79
CA LEU A 248 1.15 -24.04 -4.94
C LEU A 248 0.33 -23.74 -6.20
N LEU A 249 0.59 -24.45 -7.30
CA LEU A 249 -0.18 -24.32 -8.53
C LEU A 249 -1.61 -24.82 -8.36
N GLU A 250 -1.83 -25.95 -7.70
CA GLU A 250 -3.16 -26.49 -7.40
C GLU A 250 -3.98 -25.50 -6.57
N ILE A 251 -3.39 -24.93 -5.52
CA ILE A 251 -4.03 -23.90 -4.68
C ILE A 251 -4.37 -22.65 -5.50
N SER A 252 -3.45 -22.20 -6.36
CA SER A 252 -3.69 -21.06 -7.25
C SER A 252 -4.91 -21.31 -8.15
N GLN A 253 -5.05 -22.52 -8.69
CA GLN A 253 -6.19 -22.92 -9.50
C GLN A 253 -7.49 -22.96 -8.69
N VAL A 254 -7.49 -23.52 -7.48
CA VAL A 254 -8.65 -23.55 -6.60
C VAL A 254 -9.12 -22.13 -6.28
N LEU A 255 -8.20 -21.24 -5.90
CA LEU A 255 -8.51 -19.84 -5.62
C LEU A 255 -9.10 -19.13 -6.86
N ALA A 256 -8.51 -19.34 -8.04
CA ALA A 256 -9.00 -18.77 -9.28
C ALA A 256 -10.43 -19.25 -9.62
N GLN A 257 -10.71 -20.56 -9.45
CA GLN A 257 -12.04 -21.15 -9.67
C GLN A 257 -13.10 -20.60 -8.69
N ARG A 258 -12.68 -20.20 -7.48
CA ARG A 258 -13.54 -19.54 -6.47
C ARG A 258 -13.67 -18.02 -6.69
N GLY A 259 -13.07 -17.48 -7.76
CA GLY A 259 -13.08 -16.05 -8.05
C GLY A 259 -12.24 -15.20 -7.10
N MET A 260 -11.32 -15.83 -6.33
CA MET A 260 -10.46 -15.12 -5.39
C MET A 260 -9.30 -14.43 -6.12
N ALA A 261 -9.19 -13.11 -5.94
CA ALA A 261 -8.00 -12.38 -6.35
C ALA A 261 -6.86 -12.67 -5.37
N HIS A 262 -5.76 -13.23 -5.87
CA HIS A 262 -4.67 -13.71 -5.00
C HIS A 262 -3.29 -13.52 -5.63
N ASN A 263 -2.27 -13.41 -4.78
CA ASN A 263 -0.87 -13.50 -5.18
C ASN A 263 -0.19 -14.55 -4.30
N LEU A 264 0.56 -15.45 -4.92
CA LEU A 264 1.23 -16.55 -4.24
C LEU A 264 2.73 -16.47 -4.52
N SER A 265 3.53 -16.39 -3.46
CA SER A 265 4.98 -16.40 -3.56
C SER A 265 5.53 -17.84 -3.61
N GLN A 266 6.78 -17.97 -4.03
CA GLN A 266 7.48 -19.26 -4.08
C GLN A 266 7.70 -19.89 -2.70
N ASN A 267 7.73 -19.08 -1.63
CA ASN A 267 7.86 -19.57 -0.25
C ASN A 267 6.51 -19.89 0.41
N GLY A 268 5.43 -20.05 -0.37
CA GLY A 268 4.12 -20.41 0.17
C GLY A 268 3.39 -19.29 0.90
N ARG A 269 3.81 -18.03 0.75
CA ARG A 269 3.05 -16.89 1.29
C ARG A 269 1.93 -16.53 0.33
N LEU A 270 0.70 -16.75 0.80
CA LEU A 270 -0.51 -16.41 0.10
C LEU A 270 -0.98 -15.02 0.53
N ARG A 271 -1.23 -14.14 -0.44
CA ARG A 271 -1.88 -12.86 -0.24
C ARG A 271 -3.21 -12.85 -0.96
N LEU A 272 -4.30 -12.79 -0.21
CA LEU A 272 -5.64 -12.58 -0.76
C LEU A 272 -5.92 -11.08 -0.84
N LEU A 273 -6.28 -10.63 -2.03
CA LEU A 273 -6.60 -9.25 -2.36
C LEU A 273 -8.12 -9.08 -2.34
N LEU A 274 -8.58 -7.91 -1.90
CA LEU A 274 -10.01 -7.67 -1.84
C LEU A 274 -10.67 -7.82 -3.21
N CYS A 275 -11.72 -8.61 -3.24
CA CYS A 275 -12.57 -8.90 -4.39
C CYS A 275 -13.93 -9.35 -3.84
N PRO A 276 -14.99 -9.50 -4.67
CA PRO A 276 -16.30 -9.92 -4.18
C PRO A 276 -16.26 -11.18 -3.32
N SER A 277 -15.52 -12.21 -3.74
CA SER A 277 -15.38 -13.47 -2.99
C SER A 277 -14.67 -13.27 -1.63
N LEU A 278 -13.59 -12.49 -1.56
CA LEU A 278 -12.90 -12.23 -0.29
C LEU A 278 -13.73 -11.33 0.64
N ARG A 279 -14.46 -10.35 0.07
CA ARG A 279 -15.37 -9.48 0.82
C ARG A 279 -16.41 -10.32 1.55
N GLN A 280 -17.07 -11.23 0.83
CA GLN A 280 -18.04 -12.15 1.40
C GLN A 280 -17.43 -12.95 2.54
N LEU A 281 -16.25 -13.54 2.33
CA LEU A 281 -15.57 -14.33 3.35
C LEU A 281 -15.22 -13.50 4.61
N LEU A 282 -14.70 -12.28 4.43
CA LEU A 282 -14.38 -11.39 5.55
C LEU A 282 -15.63 -10.95 6.33
N GLN A 283 -16.76 -10.74 5.67
CA GLN A 283 -18.00 -10.30 6.31
C GLN A 283 -18.75 -11.45 6.96
N GLU A 284 -18.94 -12.56 6.25
CA GLU A 284 -19.80 -13.67 6.67
C GLU A 284 -19.10 -14.62 7.64
N VAL A 285 -17.80 -14.85 7.47
CA VAL A 285 -17.05 -15.80 8.32
C VAL A 285 -16.28 -15.06 9.41
N ALA A 286 -15.55 -14.02 9.03
CA ALA A 286 -14.72 -13.30 9.99
C ALA A 286 -15.48 -12.17 10.71
N GLY A 287 -16.65 -11.74 10.25
CA GLY A 287 -17.43 -10.67 10.90
C GLY A 287 -16.77 -9.28 10.84
N CYS A 288 -15.92 -9.03 9.84
CA CYS A 288 -15.14 -7.78 9.76
C CYS A 288 -15.84 -6.74 8.88
N ASN A 289 -15.64 -5.46 9.21
CA ASN A 289 -15.98 -4.36 8.30
C ASN A 289 -14.94 -4.31 7.18
N VAL A 290 -15.38 -4.07 5.95
CA VAL A 290 -14.53 -4.10 4.76
C VAL A 290 -14.54 -2.74 4.10
N VAL A 291 -13.42 -2.31 3.50
CA VAL A 291 -13.35 -1.03 2.77
C VAL A 291 -14.42 -0.94 1.68
N ASP A 292 -14.87 0.28 1.36
CA ASP A 292 -15.93 0.49 0.37
C ASP A 292 -15.46 0.16 -1.05
N ASP A 293 -16.35 -0.48 -1.82
CA ASP A 293 -16.22 -0.59 -3.27
C ASP A 293 -16.62 0.73 -3.91
N MET A 294 -15.81 1.20 -4.86
CA MET A 294 -16.12 2.42 -5.61
C MET A 294 -16.85 2.12 -6.91
N ILE A 295 -16.36 1.13 -7.67
CA ILE A 295 -16.79 0.91 -9.06
C ILE A 295 -16.77 -0.60 -9.34
N PRO A 296 -17.93 -1.27 -9.44
CA PRO A 296 -17.97 -2.69 -9.76
C PRO A 296 -17.62 -2.93 -11.24
N CYS A 297 -16.76 -3.92 -11.49
CA CYS A 297 -16.54 -4.58 -12.79
C CYS A 297 -16.23 -3.64 -13.97
N THR A 298 -15.26 -2.75 -13.81
CA THR A 298 -14.85 -1.81 -14.87
C THR A 298 -13.43 -2.04 -15.36
N THR A 299 -13.16 -1.62 -16.59
CA THR A 299 -11.83 -1.60 -17.20
C THR A 299 -10.97 -0.51 -16.57
N HIS A 300 -9.66 -0.49 -16.87
CA HIS A 300 -8.77 0.57 -16.42
C HIS A 300 -9.21 1.95 -16.92
N LEU A 301 -9.58 2.06 -18.21
CA LEU A 301 -10.10 3.29 -18.80
C LEU A 301 -11.31 3.83 -18.03
N ASP A 302 -12.28 2.97 -17.75
CA ASP A 302 -13.52 3.34 -17.06
C ASP A 302 -13.26 3.82 -15.63
N VAL A 303 -12.33 3.18 -14.91
CA VAL A 303 -11.94 3.64 -13.56
C VAL A 303 -11.34 5.03 -13.61
N VAL A 304 -10.42 5.26 -14.54
CA VAL A 304 -9.77 6.57 -14.70
C VAL A 304 -10.82 7.64 -14.99
N ALA A 305 -11.71 7.39 -15.96
CA ALA A 305 -12.77 8.33 -16.31
C ALA A 305 -13.71 8.64 -15.14
N LYS A 306 -14.12 7.62 -14.37
CA LYS A 306 -15.08 7.78 -13.26
C LYS A 306 -14.46 8.40 -12.01
N ALA A 307 -13.21 8.09 -11.70
CA ALA A 307 -12.59 8.50 -10.44
C ALA A 307 -11.84 9.83 -10.51
N ALA A 308 -11.41 10.26 -11.70
CA ALA A 308 -10.51 11.40 -11.86
C ALA A 308 -11.03 12.68 -11.20
N ALA A 309 -12.31 13.02 -11.40
CA ALA A 309 -12.90 14.23 -10.83
C ALA A 309 -12.90 14.21 -9.29
N GLY A 310 -13.17 13.06 -8.67
CA GLY A 310 -13.15 12.91 -7.21
C GLY A 310 -11.73 12.96 -6.65
N LEU A 311 -10.76 12.35 -7.34
CA LEU A 311 -9.34 12.40 -6.94
C LEU A 311 -8.77 13.80 -7.08
N ALA A 312 -9.00 14.49 -8.19
CA ALA A 312 -8.54 15.87 -8.41
C ALA A 312 -9.14 16.88 -7.40
N LYS A 313 -10.34 16.59 -6.87
CA LYS A 313 -10.96 17.40 -5.80
C LYS A 313 -10.52 17.00 -4.39
N GLY A 314 -9.77 15.91 -4.24
CA GLY A 314 -9.40 15.38 -2.93
C GLY A 314 -10.60 14.85 -2.14
N SER A 315 -11.59 14.23 -2.79
CA SER A 315 -12.70 13.57 -2.09
C SER A 315 -12.23 12.37 -1.24
N ASN A 316 -11.14 11.72 -1.66
CA ASN A 316 -10.45 10.65 -0.96
C ASN A 316 -8.94 10.74 -1.26
N GLU A 317 -8.11 10.03 -0.50
CA GLU A 317 -6.67 9.96 -0.72
C GLU A 317 -6.32 9.32 -2.07
N GLY A 318 -7.02 8.24 -2.41
CA GLY A 318 -6.74 7.49 -3.62
C GLY A 318 -7.69 6.32 -3.83
N LEU A 319 -7.27 5.44 -4.73
CA LEU A 319 -7.87 4.15 -5.01
C LEU A 319 -6.84 3.04 -4.88
N VAL A 320 -7.32 1.85 -4.57
CA VAL A 320 -6.58 0.60 -4.68
C VAL A 320 -7.23 -0.26 -5.77
N LEU A 321 -6.44 -0.64 -6.76
CA LEU A 321 -6.88 -1.36 -7.95
C LEU A 321 -6.33 -2.79 -7.91
N VAL A 322 -7.23 -3.76 -8.06
CA VAL A 322 -6.91 -5.19 -8.12
C VAL A 322 -7.18 -5.68 -9.53
N PHE A 323 -6.17 -6.23 -10.19
CA PHE A 323 -6.32 -6.77 -11.55
C PHE A 323 -5.58 -8.08 -11.73
N CYS A 324 -6.10 -8.90 -12.66
CA CYS A 324 -5.47 -10.15 -13.07
C CYS A 324 -4.08 -9.90 -13.63
N ARG A 325 -3.17 -10.82 -13.32
CA ARG A 325 -1.94 -11.00 -14.08
C ARG A 325 -2.19 -12.06 -15.15
N ASP A 326 -1.42 -11.98 -16.22
CA ASP A 326 -1.39 -13.04 -17.22
C ASP A 326 -0.88 -14.34 -16.57
N GLY A 327 -1.64 -15.43 -16.73
CA GLY A 327 -1.30 -16.76 -16.23
C GLY A 327 -1.81 -17.09 -14.82
N PHE A 328 -2.26 -18.35 -14.66
CA PHE A 328 -2.61 -19.04 -13.41
C PHE A 328 -3.63 -18.36 -12.47
N GLY A 329 -4.32 -17.32 -12.93
CA GLY A 329 -5.36 -16.64 -12.14
C GLY A 329 -4.82 -15.76 -11.00
N GLN A 330 -3.51 -15.48 -10.97
CA GLN A 330 -2.95 -14.55 -10.00
C GLN A 330 -3.41 -13.11 -10.29
N SER A 331 -3.33 -12.27 -9.27
CA SER A 331 -3.72 -10.87 -9.29
C SER A 331 -2.62 -9.99 -8.70
N SER A 332 -2.63 -8.72 -9.05
CA SER A 332 -1.74 -7.71 -8.51
C SER A 332 -2.53 -6.52 -7.96
N LEU A 333 -1.86 -5.74 -7.10
CA LEU A 333 -2.43 -4.59 -6.41
C LEU A 333 -1.64 -3.35 -6.76
N ARG A 334 -2.33 -2.26 -7.12
CA ARG A 334 -1.73 -0.94 -7.35
C ARG A 334 -2.52 0.13 -6.63
N LYS A 335 -1.85 1.23 -6.28
CA LYS A 335 -2.51 2.44 -5.73
C LYS A 335 -2.46 3.59 -6.72
N TRP A 336 -3.55 4.34 -6.83
CA TRP A 336 -3.60 5.62 -7.54
C TRP A 336 -4.05 6.69 -6.57
N LYS A 337 -3.17 7.65 -6.27
CA LYS A 337 -3.46 8.74 -5.32
C LYS A 337 -3.71 10.06 -6.02
N ASN A 338 -4.36 10.98 -5.30
CA ASN A 338 -4.45 12.37 -5.70
C ASN A 338 -3.08 13.09 -5.59
N SER A 339 -3.03 14.34 -6.03
CA SER A 339 -1.79 15.13 -6.05
C SER A 339 -1.26 15.56 -4.67
N ALA A 340 -2.07 15.43 -3.60
CA ALA A 340 -1.68 15.75 -2.23
C ALA A 340 -0.82 14.68 -1.56
N GLU A 341 -0.42 13.64 -2.31
CA GLU A 341 0.63 12.71 -1.90
C GLU A 341 1.94 13.48 -1.62
N GLY A 342 2.52 13.26 -0.44
CA GLY A 342 3.75 13.92 0.00
C GLY A 342 4.97 13.56 -0.86
N GLY A 343 6.08 14.26 -0.63
CA GLY A 343 7.39 13.94 -1.26
C GLY A 343 7.47 14.11 -2.78
N GLY A 344 6.58 14.90 -3.40
CA GLY A 344 6.64 15.19 -4.83
C GLY A 344 6.37 13.99 -5.76
N ILE A 345 5.89 12.87 -5.23
CA ILE A 345 5.64 11.62 -5.96
C ILE A 345 4.65 11.84 -7.11
N SER A 346 3.57 12.59 -6.88
CA SER A 346 2.57 12.92 -7.90
C SER A 346 3.20 13.67 -9.09
N LYS A 347 4.03 14.68 -8.84
CA LYS A 347 4.78 15.42 -9.87
C LYS A 347 5.76 14.51 -10.64
N LYS A 348 6.39 13.55 -9.96
CA LYS A 348 7.22 12.53 -10.62
C LYS A 348 6.39 11.68 -11.57
N HIS A 349 5.23 11.18 -11.15
CA HIS A 349 4.33 10.40 -12.00
C HIS A 349 3.85 11.18 -13.23
N ALA A 350 3.48 12.45 -13.05
CA ALA A 350 3.10 13.32 -14.17
C ALA A 350 4.24 13.48 -15.19
N ARG A 351 5.48 13.73 -14.73
CA ARG A 351 6.66 13.82 -15.62
C ARG A 351 6.93 12.50 -16.34
N LEU A 352 6.86 11.38 -15.62
CA LEU A 352 7.07 10.05 -16.16
C LEU A 352 6.07 9.74 -17.28
N LEU A 353 4.78 10.00 -17.06
CA LEU A 353 3.75 9.74 -18.06
C LEU A 353 3.89 10.66 -19.28
N ARG A 354 4.28 11.92 -19.10
CA ARG A 354 4.54 12.84 -20.24
C ARG A 354 5.66 12.37 -21.16
N SER A 355 6.69 11.71 -20.63
CA SER A 355 7.80 11.24 -21.47
C SER A 355 7.41 10.11 -22.44
N LEU A 356 6.17 9.62 -22.35
CA LEU A 356 5.62 8.67 -23.31
C LEU A 356 5.28 9.30 -24.67
N ASP A 357 4.98 10.62 -24.70
CA ASP A 357 4.43 11.32 -25.86
C ASP A 357 3.28 10.54 -26.53
N THR A 358 2.25 10.21 -25.73
CA THR A 358 1.12 9.40 -26.21
C THR A 358 0.36 10.05 -27.35
N ARG A 359 0.32 11.39 -27.42
CA ARG A 359 -0.29 12.12 -28.54
C ARG A 359 0.51 12.00 -29.82
N GLY A 360 1.84 12.06 -29.77
CA GLY A 360 2.70 11.72 -30.92
C GLY A 360 2.40 10.32 -31.45
N LEU A 361 2.29 9.33 -30.56
CA LEU A 361 1.95 7.95 -30.95
C LEU A 361 0.55 7.82 -31.59
N VAL A 362 -0.44 8.60 -31.15
CA VAL A 362 -1.77 8.62 -31.79
C VAL A 362 -1.70 9.24 -33.19
N ILE A 363 -0.96 10.33 -33.36
CA ILE A 363 -0.77 10.99 -34.68
C ILE A 363 -0.08 10.05 -35.67
N GLU A 364 0.88 9.25 -35.20
CA GLU A 364 1.54 8.19 -35.98
C GLU A 364 0.63 6.97 -36.27
N GLY A 365 -0.60 6.94 -35.73
CA GLY A 365 -1.52 5.80 -35.87
C GLY A 365 -1.11 4.56 -35.06
N ARG A 366 -0.19 4.73 -34.10
CA ARG A 366 0.43 3.64 -33.32
C ARG A 366 -0.29 3.34 -32.00
N LEU A 367 -1.03 4.29 -31.46
CA LEU A 367 -1.76 4.15 -30.20
C LEU A 367 -3.23 4.52 -30.35
N ASP A 368 -4.12 3.80 -29.64
CA ASP A 368 -5.53 4.17 -29.53
C ASP A 368 -5.70 5.51 -28.78
N THR A 369 -6.52 6.41 -29.32
CA THR A 369 -6.77 7.74 -28.74
C THR A 369 -7.27 7.67 -27.30
N ARG A 370 -8.05 6.65 -26.95
CA ARG A 370 -8.61 6.47 -25.60
C ARG A 370 -7.52 6.20 -24.57
N ILE A 371 -6.45 5.51 -24.95
CA ILE A 371 -5.30 5.30 -24.06
C ILE A 371 -4.57 6.61 -23.82
N ALA A 372 -4.40 7.45 -24.86
CA ALA A 372 -3.80 8.77 -24.69
C ALA A 372 -4.66 9.66 -23.77
N ASP A 373 -5.98 9.69 -23.96
CA ASP A 373 -6.92 10.43 -23.10
C ASP A 373 -6.85 9.95 -21.64
N MET A 374 -6.76 8.63 -21.43
CA MET A 374 -6.59 8.04 -20.09
C MET A 374 -5.29 8.52 -19.44
N VAL A 375 -4.17 8.53 -20.17
CA VAL A 375 -2.87 8.99 -19.64
C VAL A 375 -2.91 10.48 -19.28
N GLU A 376 -3.48 11.32 -20.14
CA GLU A 376 -3.64 12.74 -19.84
C GLU A 376 -4.53 12.99 -18.62
N THR A 377 -5.57 12.18 -18.44
CA THR A 377 -6.42 12.24 -17.25
C THR A 377 -5.64 11.88 -15.98
N ILE A 378 -4.79 10.86 -16.02
CA ILE A 378 -3.93 10.49 -14.89
C ILE A 378 -2.94 11.62 -14.57
N ILE A 379 -2.33 12.24 -15.60
CA ILE A 379 -1.46 13.41 -15.45
C ILE A 379 -2.21 14.56 -14.79
N ALA A 380 -3.42 14.87 -15.27
CA ALA A 380 -4.23 15.96 -14.73
C ALA A 380 -4.58 15.75 -13.24
N VAL A 381 -4.88 14.51 -12.82
CA VAL A 381 -5.10 14.19 -11.39
C VAL A 381 -3.83 14.39 -10.57
N ALA A 382 -2.67 13.98 -11.09
CA ALA A 382 -1.39 14.13 -10.41
C ALA A 382 -0.95 15.60 -10.28
N GLU A 383 -1.45 16.49 -11.12
CA GLU A 383 -1.12 17.92 -11.14
C GLU A 383 -2.20 18.83 -10.59
N ALA A 384 -3.37 18.29 -10.26
CA ALA A 384 -4.42 19.05 -9.63
C ALA A 384 -3.87 19.77 -8.39
N ASP A 385 -4.32 20.98 -8.10
CA ASP A 385 -3.99 21.64 -6.83
C ASP A 385 -4.94 21.12 -5.74
N THR A 386 -4.78 19.84 -5.40
CA THR A 386 -5.64 19.19 -4.42
C THR A 386 -5.27 19.72 -3.05
N ALA A 387 -6.13 20.57 -2.48
CA ALA A 387 -6.05 20.92 -1.07
C ALA A 387 -6.75 19.81 -0.28
N PRO A 388 -6.02 18.84 0.32
CA PRO A 388 -6.67 17.82 1.12
C PRO A 388 -7.35 18.54 2.29
N ILE A 389 -8.58 18.14 2.61
CA ILE A 389 -9.23 18.58 3.85
C ILE A 389 -8.38 18.00 4.98
N LYS A 390 -7.42 18.77 5.50
CA LYS A 390 -6.53 18.40 6.62
C LYS A 390 -6.77 19.39 7.74
N ILE A 391 -7.68 19.06 8.63
CA ILE A 391 -7.83 19.77 9.90
C ILE A 391 -6.83 19.13 10.86
N GLY A 392 -5.80 19.88 11.26
CA GLY A 392 -4.76 19.37 12.16
C GLY A 392 -5.36 18.75 13.43
N ARG A 393 -4.81 17.62 13.90
CA ARG A 393 -5.34 16.80 15.01
C ARG A 393 -5.68 17.62 16.27
N ARG A 394 -4.89 18.66 16.58
CA ARG A 394 -5.13 19.58 17.72
C ARG A 394 -6.46 20.32 17.64
N PHE A 395 -6.94 20.64 16.45
CA PHE A 395 -8.21 21.34 16.25
C PHE A 395 -9.40 20.39 16.15
N ALA A 396 -9.17 19.13 15.75
CA ALA A 396 -10.22 18.14 15.57
C ALA A 396 -10.79 17.61 16.90
N LEU A 397 -9.96 17.43 17.93
CA LEU A 397 -10.39 16.90 19.24
C LEU A 397 -11.00 17.94 20.19
N ALA A 398 -10.96 19.22 19.82
CA ALA A 398 -11.49 20.32 20.64
C ALA A 398 -12.95 20.69 20.30
N ARG A 399 -13.56 19.96 19.36
CA ARG A 399 -14.97 20.07 18.96
C ARG A 399 -15.65 18.74 19.25
#